data_AF-A0A942RIL1-F1
#
_entry.id   AF-A0A942RIL1-F1
#
_cell.length_a   1.000
_cell.length_b   1.000
_cell.length_c   1.000
_cell.angle_alpha   90.00
_cell.angle_beta   90.00
_cell.angle_gamma   90.00
#
_symmetry.space_group_name_H-M   'P 1'
#
loop_
_entity.id
_entity.type
_entity.pdbx_description
1 polymer ?
#
loop_
_entity_poly.entity_id
_entity_poly.type
_entity_poly.pdbx_seq_one_letter_code
_entity_poly.pdbx_strand_id
1 'polypeptide(L)'
;MGKKLFVVEARRLLPLLFLLVLLVSLSVYDSFRASPTVVPQEVAKGNEVSFTTADKGERKERPTFRLAVDQQGWMEVAEAWSVNLPQYPFQPQHEIALFALHAEVQKIQSVSKGEAELEVKVQVGPKKDFFHAVTMPIADVMLEAGETTWTFVDKKGTILEQFTVGEVAETIADETPQK
;
A
#
# COMPACT_ATOMS: atom_id res chain seq x y z
N MET A 1 73.34 29.25 0.64
CA MET A 1 71.90 29.36 0.97
C MET A 1 71.68 30.71 1.67
N GLY A 2 71.52 31.78 0.89
CA GLY A 2 71.52 33.16 1.39
C GLY A 2 70.21 33.84 1.08
N LYS A 3 69.47 34.24 2.13
CA LYS A 3 68.16 34.87 2.07
C LYS A 3 68.24 36.19 1.32
N LYS A 4 67.62 36.28 0.14
CA LYS A 4 67.29 37.55 -0.52
C LYS A 4 66.18 38.20 0.30
N LEU A 5 66.57 39.03 1.27
CA LEU A 5 65.63 39.72 2.15
C LEU A 5 64.88 40.79 1.34
N PHE A 6 63.56 40.67 1.38
CA PHE A 6 62.53 41.48 0.73
C PHE A 6 62.64 42.96 1.13
N VAL A 7 63.45 43.75 0.41
CA VAL A 7 63.49 45.22 0.55
C VAL A 7 62.62 45.91 -0.52
N VAL A 8 62.10 45.14 -1.48
CA VAL A 8 61.12 45.64 -2.45
C VAL A 8 59.74 45.55 -1.80
N GLU A 9 59.04 46.68 -1.70
CA GLU A 9 57.59 46.82 -1.49
C GLU A 9 57.04 47.23 -0.10
N ALA A 10 57.85 47.56 0.92
CA ALA A 10 57.30 48.13 2.17
C ALA A 10 56.42 49.39 1.93
N ARG A 11 56.77 50.20 0.92
CA ARG A 11 55.99 51.37 0.50
C ARG A 11 54.68 51.02 -0.24
N ARG A 12 54.61 49.85 -0.88
CA ARG A 12 53.42 49.35 -1.60
C ARG A 12 52.49 48.55 -0.68
N LEU A 13 52.99 48.06 0.46
CA LEU A 13 52.19 47.40 1.49
C LEU A 13 51.33 48.37 2.31
N LEU A 14 51.77 49.63 2.48
CA LEU A 14 51.02 50.64 3.22
C LEU A 14 49.59 50.87 2.68
N PRO A 15 49.35 51.08 1.37
CA PRO A 15 47.99 51.22 0.85
C PRO A 15 47.16 49.92 0.98
N LEU A 16 47.78 48.75 0.91
CA LEU A 16 47.10 47.47 1.11
C LEU A 16 46.67 47.26 2.56
N LEU A 17 47.51 47.65 3.53
CA LEU A 17 47.16 47.63 4.94
C LEU A 17 46.05 48.62 5.26
N PHE A 18 46.08 49.81 4.66
CA PHE A 18 45.01 50.79 4.80
C PHE A 18 43.68 50.26 4.23
N LEU A 19 43.73 49.64 3.05
CA LEU A 19 42.57 49.00 2.43
C LEU A 19 42.03 47.86 3.32
N LEU A 20 42.91 47.03 3.88
CA LEU A 20 42.53 45.93 4.77
C LEU A 20 41.82 46.46 6.02
N VAL A 21 42.36 47.50 6.65
CA VAL A 21 41.72 48.13 7.81
C VAL A 21 40.35 48.67 7.45
N LEU A 22 40.22 49.34 6.29
CA LEU A 22 38.94 49.88 5.82
C LEU A 22 37.90 48.77 5.56
N LEU A 23 38.34 47.63 5.01
CA LEU A 23 37.49 46.46 4.75
C LEU A 23 37.01 45.80 6.05
N VAL A 24 37.90 45.66 7.03
CA VAL A 24 37.56 45.11 8.35
C VAL A 24 36.60 46.04 9.09
N SER A 25 36.84 47.35 9.07
CA SER A 25 35.91 48.32 9.68
C SER A 25 34.54 48.30 9.02
N LEU A 26 34.46 48.17 7.70
CA LEU A 26 33.18 48.07 6.97
C LEU A 26 32.45 46.75 7.30
N SER A 27 33.17 45.62 7.36
CA SER A 27 32.59 44.33 7.74
C SER A 27 32.04 44.32 9.17
N VAL A 28 32.76 44.94 10.11
CA VAL A 28 32.28 45.09 11.49
C VAL A 28 31.07 46.01 11.55
N TYR A 29 31.09 47.13 10.82
CA TYR A 29 29.95 48.05 10.73
C TYR A 29 28.69 47.36 10.16
N ASP A 30 28.85 46.53 9.13
CA ASP A 30 27.76 45.76 8.51
C ASP A 30 27.21 44.70 9.47
N SER A 31 28.10 44.00 10.19
CA SER A 31 27.70 43.02 11.23
C SER A 31 26.88 43.65 12.36
N PHE A 32 27.23 44.86 12.82
CA PHE A 32 26.43 45.57 13.83
C PHE A 32 25.12 46.14 13.30
N ARG A 33 24.99 46.34 11.99
CA ARG A 33 23.78 46.86 11.33
C ARG A 33 22.84 45.78 10.82
N ALA A 34 23.33 44.55 10.67
CA ALA A 34 22.53 43.35 10.45
C ALA A 34 21.65 43.08 11.68
N SER A 35 20.55 43.83 11.78
CA SER A 35 19.44 43.45 12.65
C SER A 35 18.96 42.07 12.19
N PRO A 36 18.66 41.14 13.11
CA PRO A 36 18.18 39.82 12.73
C PRO A 36 16.90 40.02 11.93
N THR A 37 16.91 39.62 10.66
CA THR A 37 15.69 39.49 9.86
C THR A 37 14.86 38.40 10.52
N VAL A 38 14.00 38.80 11.47
CA VAL A 38 12.94 37.94 11.98
C VAL A 38 11.99 37.77 10.81
N VAL A 39 12.13 36.64 10.12
CA VAL A 39 11.16 36.20 9.12
C VAL A 39 9.81 36.14 9.85
N PRO A 40 8.79 36.93 9.46
CA PRO A 40 7.46 36.73 10.01
C PRO A 40 7.00 35.36 9.53
N GLN A 41 6.91 34.41 10.44
CA GLN A 41 6.27 33.14 10.17
C GLN A 41 4.76 33.40 10.09
N GLU A 42 4.28 33.94 8.97
CA GLU A 42 2.87 33.90 8.63
C GLU A 42 2.52 32.48 8.19
N VAL A 43 2.43 31.57 9.17
CA VAL A 43 1.57 30.39 9.02
C VAL A 43 0.18 30.87 9.41
N ALA A 44 -0.71 30.89 8.42
CA ALA A 44 -2.12 31.18 8.61
C ALA A 44 -2.66 30.44 9.84
N LYS A 45 -3.03 31.19 10.89
CA LYS A 45 -3.83 30.68 12.00
C LYS A 45 -5.23 30.38 11.47
N GLY A 46 -5.37 29.25 10.79
CA GLY A 46 -6.64 28.53 10.82
C GLY A 46 -6.94 28.16 12.28
N ASN A 47 -8.21 28.11 12.65
CA ASN A 47 -8.65 27.76 14.01
C ASN A 47 -8.02 26.42 14.42
N GLU A 48 -6.97 26.48 15.25
CA GLU A 48 -6.20 25.32 15.67
C GLU A 48 -6.96 24.60 16.78
N VAL A 49 -7.43 23.39 16.48
CA VAL A 49 -8.21 22.57 17.42
C VAL A 49 -7.25 21.71 18.21
N SER A 50 -7.20 21.91 19.52
CA SER A 50 -6.47 21.03 20.44
C SER A 50 -7.19 19.68 20.56
N PHE A 51 -6.49 18.58 20.31
CA PHE A 51 -7.01 17.23 20.51
C PHE A 51 -6.07 16.43 21.43
N THR A 52 -6.66 15.51 22.18
CA THR A 52 -5.93 14.52 22.99
C THR A 52 -6.25 13.14 22.42
N THR A 53 -5.22 12.39 22.05
CA THR A 53 -5.40 11.02 21.54
C THR A 53 -5.78 10.12 22.72
N ALA A 54 -7.01 9.61 22.71
CA ALA A 54 -7.53 8.74 23.77
C ALA A 54 -6.89 7.33 23.74
N ASP A 55 -6.61 6.82 22.54
CA ASP A 55 -6.00 5.52 22.32
C ASP A 55 -5.40 5.43 20.90
N LYS A 56 -4.44 4.52 20.68
CA LYS A 56 -3.87 4.21 19.37
C LYS A 56 -3.52 2.72 19.30
N GLY A 57 -4.01 2.04 18.26
CA GLY A 57 -3.71 0.64 18.00
C GLY A 57 -3.73 0.28 16.52
N GLU A 58 -3.34 -0.96 16.20
CA GLU A 58 -3.41 -1.54 14.86
C GLU A 58 -4.51 -2.60 14.81
N ARG A 59 -5.49 -2.46 13.92
CA ARG A 59 -6.41 -3.54 13.59
C ARG A 59 -5.71 -4.49 12.62
N LYS A 60 -5.59 -5.76 13.02
CA LYS A 60 -5.35 -6.86 12.08
C LYS A 60 -6.68 -7.15 11.39
N GLU A 61 -6.90 -6.49 10.26
CA GLU A 61 -8.04 -6.81 9.41
C GLU A 61 -7.88 -8.26 8.94
N ARG A 62 -8.96 -9.04 9.07
CA ARG A 62 -8.95 -10.44 8.65
C ARG A 62 -9.06 -10.46 7.12
N PRO A 63 -8.23 -11.27 6.43
CA PRO A 63 -8.42 -11.53 5.02
C PRO A 63 -9.86 -11.94 4.72
N THR A 64 -10.43 -11.41 3.64
CA THR A 64 -11.77 -11.77 3.18
C THR A 64 -11.69 -12.20 1.73
N PHE A 65 -12.35 -13.32 1.40
CA PHE A 65 -12.29 -13.90 0.05
C PHE A 65 -13.68 -13.97 -0.58
N ARG A 66 -13.74 -13.72 -1.90
CA ARG A 66 -14.94 -13.86 -2.73
C ARG A 66 -14.55 -14.45 -4.08
N LEU A 67 -15.39 -15.34 -4.60
CA LEU A 67 -15.29 -15.79 -5.98
C LEU A 67 -16.37 -15.12 -6.81
N ALA A 68 -16.01 -14.74 -8.03
CA ALA A 68 -16.97 -14.37 -9.06
C ALA A 68 -16.91 -15.42 -10.18
N VAL A 69 -18.03 -16.13 -10.35
CA VAL A 69 -18.22 -17.13 -11.40
C VAL A 69 -18.94 -16.54 -12.63
N ASP A 70 -19.51 -15.34 -12.49
CA ASP A 70 -20.22 -14.65 -13.55
C ASP A 70 -19.89 -13.14 -13.56
N GLN A 71 -20.38 -12.44 -14.59
CA GLN A 71 -20.18 -11.00 -14.75
C GLN A 71 -20.84 -10.20 -13.63
N GLN A 72 -21.94 -10.71 -13.06
CA GLN A 72 -22.67 -10.02 -12.00
C GLN A 72 -21.86 -10.04 -10.71
N GLY A 73 -21.37 -11.20 -10.27
CA GLY A 73 -20.49 -11.35 -9.12
C GLY A 73 -19.19 -10.56 -9.26
N TRP A 74 -18.64 -10.44 -10.48
CA TRP A 74 -17.46 -9.59 -10.73
C TRP A 74 -17.74 -8.11 -10.40
N MET A 75 -18.91 -7.61 -10.82
CA MET A 75 -19.33 -6.23 -10.55
C MET A 75 -19.78 -6.02 -9.11
N GLU A 76 -20.52 -6.98 -8.53
CA GLU A 76 -21.01 -6.92 -7.15
C GLU A 76 -19.85 -6.86 -6.14
N VAL A 77 -18.79 -7.66 -6.35
CA VAL A 77 -17.61 -7.60 -5.47
C VAL A 77 -16.90 -6.26 -5.62
N ALA A 78 -16.83 -5.71 -6.83
CA ALA A 78 -16.26 -4.38 -7.07
C ALA A 78 -17.00 -3.29 -6.30
N GLU A 79 -18.33 -3.29 -6.40
CA GLU A 79 -19.21 -2.32 -5.75
C GLU A 79 -19.19 -2.48 -4.22
N ALA A 80 -19.34 -3.71 -3.73
CA ALA A 80 -19.35 -4.02 -2.31
C ALA A 80 -18.06 -3.60 -1.60
N TRP A 81 -16.92 -3.72 -2.29
CA TRP A 81 -15.62 -3.30 -1.75
C TRP A 81 -15.21 -1.90 -2.18
N SER A 82 -16.05 -1.21 -2.96
CA SER A 82 -15.77 0.12 -3.51
C SER A 82 -14.39 0.20 -4.21
N VAL A 83 -14.01 -0.87 -4.91
CA VAL A 83 -12.73 -0.98 -5.62
C VAL A 83 -12.90 -0.69 -7.11
N ASN A 84 -11.97 0.09 -7.65
CA ASN A 84 -11.91 0.32 -9.10
C ASN A 84 -11.18 -0.85 -9.75
N LEU A 85 -11.94 -1.69 -10.46
CA LEU A 85 -11.37 -2.78 -11.23
C LEU A 85 -10.70 -2.25 -12.51
N PRO A 86 -9.64 -2.92 -12.99
CA PRO A 86 -9.03 -2.56 -14.27
C PRO A 86 -10.05 -2.72 -15.40
N GLN A 87 -9.81 -2.03 -16.53
CA GLN A 87 -10.53 -2.32 -17.78
C GLN A 87 -10.06 -3.67 -18.33
N TYR A 88 -10.51 -4.74 -17.70
CA TYR A 88 -10.22 -6.12 -18.04
C TYR A 88 -11.50 -6.77 -18.58
N PRO A 89 -11.47 -7.36 -19.79
CA PRO A 89 -12.64 -7.99 -20.38
C PRO A 89 -12.87 -9.38 -19.77
N PHE A 90 -13.38 -9.43 -18.54
CA PHE A 90 -13.67 -10.67 -17.83
C PHE A 90 -14.59 -11.59 -18.65
N GLN A 91 -14.21 -12.86 -18.80
CA GLN A 91 -14.89 -13.87 -19.60
C GLN A 91 -15.42 -15.02 -18.72
N PRO A 92 -16.60 -14.88 -18.10
CA PRO A 92 -17.12 -15.88 -17.15
C PRO A 92 -17.38 -17.27 -17.76
N GLN A 93 -17.31 -17.42 -19.08
CA GLN A 93 -17.40 -18.72 -19.77
C GLN A 93 -16.09 -19.51 -19.75
N HIS A 94 -14.96 -18.84 -19.53
CA HIS A 94 -13.62 -19.45 -19.60
C HIS A 94 -12.83 -19.26 -18.31
N GLU A 95 -13.16 -18.24 -17.50
CA GLU A 95 -12.41 -17.90 -16.30
C GLU A 95 -13.30 -17.62 -15.09
N ILE A 96 -12.75 -17.91 -13.92
CA ILE A 96 -13.28 -17.53 -12.61
C ILE A 96 -12.35 -16.48 -12.02
N ALA A 97 -12.93 -15.50 -11.34
CA ALA A 97 -12.17 -14.52 -10.60
C ALA A 97 -12.19 -14.81 -9.09
N LEU A 98 -11.00 -14.74 -8.48
CA LEU A 98 -10.82 -14.71 -7.05
C LEU A 98 -10.46 -13.30 -6.61
N PHE A 99 -11.24 -12.79 -5.68
CA PHE A 99 -11.02 -11.52 -5.02
C PHE A 99 -10.56 -11.77 -3.58
N ALA A 100 -9.43 -11.17 -3.22
CA ALA A 100 -8.89 -11.19 -1.87
C ALA A 100 -8.77 -9.75 -1.34
N LEU A 101 -9.40 -9.47 -0.19
CA LEU A 101 -9.29 -8.21 0.54
C LEU A 101 -8.43 -8.41 1.79
N HIS A 102 -7.60 -7.41 2.11
CA HIS A 102 -6.60 -7.43 3.17
C HIS A 102 -5.59 -8.58 3.04
N ALA A 103 -5.44 -9.11 1.83
CA ALA A 103 -4.55 -10.22 1.53
C ALA A 103 -4.10 -10.19 0.07
N GLU A 104 -2.91 -10.73 -0.14
CA GLU A 104 -2.32 -10.93 -1.45
C GLU A 104 -2.28 -12.44 -1.72
N VAL A 105 -2.90 -12.86 -2.82
CA VAL A 105 -2.78 -14.23 -3.32
C VAL A 105 -1.35 -14.47 -3.78
N GLN A 106 -0.69 -15.47 -3.19
CA GLN A 106 0.72 -15.79 -3.48
C GLN A 106 0.86 -17.01 -4.37
N LYS A 107 -0.02 -17.99 -4.19
CA LYS A 107 0.03 -19.25 -4.91
C LYS A 107 -1.35 -19.89 -4.94
N ILE A 108 -1.68 -20.51 -6.05
CA ILE A 108 -2.91 -21.29 -6.22
C ILE A 108 -2.49 -22.67 -6.71
N GLN A 109 -3.07 -23.72 -6.13
CA GLN A 109 -2.81 -25.11 -6.51
C GLN A 109 -4.13 -25.87 -6.49
N SER A 110 -4.50 -26.48 -7.61
CA SER A 110 -5.58 -27.45 -7.65
C SER A 110 -5.02 -28.86 -7.45
N VAL A 111 -5.71 -29.64 -6.62
CA VAL A 111 -5.39 -31.03 -6.31
C VAL A 111 -6.67 -31.84 -6.47
N SER A 112 -6.71 -32.72 -7.46
CA SER A 112 -7.81 -33.67 -7.60
C SER A 112 -7.69 -34.74 -6.51
N LYS A 113 -8.75 -34.90 -5.71
CA LYS A 113 -8.86 -35.93 -4.65
C LYS A 113 -9.60 -37.19 -5.11
N GLY A 114 -10.25 -37.13 -6.27
CA GLY A 114 -10.98 -38.22 -6.90
C GLY A 114 -11.56 -37.79 -8.26
N GLU A 115 -12.37 -38.65 -8.88
CA GLU A 115 -13.00 -38.33 -10.19
C GLU A 115 -14.04 -37.20 -10.11
N ALA A 116 -14.61 -36.94 -8.93
CA ALA A 116 -15.66 -35.93 -8.71
C ALA A 116 -15.34 -34.90 -7.60
N GLU A 117 -14.10 -34.88 -7.10
CA GLU A 117 -13.67 -33.96 -6.04
C GLU A 117 -12.38 -33.22 -6.43
N LEU A 118 -12.45 -31.89 -6.44
CA LEU A 118 -11.32 -31.01 -6.66
C LEU A 118 -11.09 -30.13 -5.44
N GLU A 119 -9.88 -30.13 -4.90
CA GLU A 119 -9.48 -29.17 -3.87
C GLU A 119 -8.61 -28.07 -4.48
N VAL A 120 -9.06 -26.82 -4.37
CA VAL A 120 -8.28 -25.65 -4.76
C VAL A 120 -7.69 -25.01 -3.51
N LYS A 121 -6.37 -25.13 -3.36
CA LYS A 121 -5.62 -24.53 -2.25
C LYS A 121 -5.05 -23.18 -2.66
N VAL A 122 -5.47 -22.13 -1.95
CA VAL A 122 -5.02 -20.76 -2.18
C VAL A 122 -4.13 -20.33 -1.01
N GLN A 123 -2.85 -20.13 -1.27
CA GLN A 123 -1.93 -19.55 -0.29
C GLN A 123 -2.00 -18.02 -0.35
N VAL A 124 -2.22 -17.41 0.80
CA VAL A 124 -2.38 -15.96 0.93
C VAL A 124 -1.40 -15.36 1.93
N GLY A 125 -0.95 -14.14 1.63
CA GLY A 125 -0.15 -13.32 2.53
C GLY A 125 -0.99 -12.15 3.04
N PRO A 126 -1.15 -11.93 4.35
CA PRO A 126 -1.91 -10.80 4.87
C PRO A 126 -1.24 -9.48 4.48
N LYS A 127 -2.02 -8.51 3.99
CA LYS A 127 -1.55 -7.20 3.56
C LYS A 127 -2.60 -6.15 3.87
N LYS A 128 -2.25 -5.17 4.69
CA LYS A 128 -3.19 -4.16 5.18
C LYS A 128 -3.68 -3.28 4.03
N ASP A 129 -4.97 -2.94 4.05
CA ASP A 129 -5.62 -2.03 3.08
C ASP A 129 -5.22 -2.33 1.62
N PHE A 130 -5.39 -3.60 1.23
CA PHE A 130 -4.96 -4.11 -0.06
C PHE A 130 -6.03 -5.02 -0.63
N PHE A 131 -6.26 -4.95 -1.94
CA PHE A 131 -7.07 -5.92 -2.66
C PHE A 131 -6.24 -6.57 -3.77
N HIS A 132 -6.52 -7.84 -4.04
CA HIS A 132 -5.95 -8.57 -5.16
C HIS A 132 -7.08 -9.30 -5.88
N ALA A 133 -7.28 -9.00 -7.15
CA ALA A 133 -8.15 -9.74 -8.04
C ALA A 133 -7.28 -10.60 -8.97
N VAL A 134 -7.56 -11.90 -9.03
CA VAL A 134 -6.84 -12.87 -9.87
C VAL A 134 -7.87 -13.63 -10.69
N THR A 135 -7.65 -13.75 -12.00
CA THR A 135 -8.48 -14.61 -12.85
C THR A 135 -7.75 -15.92 -13.16
N MET A 136 -8.53 -17.00 -13.30
CA MET A 136 -8.03 -18.36 -13.51
C MET A 136 -8.91 -19.09 -14.51
N PRO A 137 -8.35 -19.96 -15.36
CA PRO A 137 -9.15 -20.80 -16.25
C PRO A 137 -10.08 -21.73 -15.45
N ILE A 138 -11.37 -21.77 -15.82
CA ILE A 138 -12.38 -22.63 -15.18
C ILE A 138 -11.93 -24.09 -15.16
N ALA A 139 -11.37 -24.57 -16.27
CA ALA A 139 -10.90 -25.94 -16.43
C ALA A 139 -9.85 -26.38 -15.40
N ASP A 140 -9.11 -25.43 -14.81
CA ASP A 140 -8.03 -25.73 -13.85
C ASP A 140 -8.52 -25.73 -12.39
N VAL A 141 -9.67 -25.09 -12.12
CA VAL A 141 -10.12 -24.75 -10.75
C VAL A 141 -11.55 -25.12 -10.45
N MET A 142 -12.29 -25.71 -11.40
CA MET A 142 -13.65 -26.18 -11.20
C MET A 142 -13.91 -27.45 -12.01
N LEU A 143 -14.63 -28.40 -11.42
CA LEU A 143 -15.11 -29.58 -12.13
C LEU A 143 -16.44 -29.28 -12.83
N GLU A 144 -16.63 -29.80 -14.05
CA GLU A 144 -17.91 -29.72 -14.77
C GLU A 144 -19.01 -30.52 -14.07
N ALA A 145 -18.65 -31.65 -13.46
CA ALA A 145 -19.53 -32.49 -12.68
C ALA A 145 -18.79 -32.96 -11.42
N GLY A 146 -19.09 -32.35 -10.28
CA GLY A 146 -18.46 -32.65 -9.00
C GLY A 146 -18.42 -31.48 -8.03
N GLU A 147 -17.77 -31.68 -6.90
CA GLU A 147 -17.60 -30.68 -5.86
C GLU A 147 -16.19 -30.08 -5.90
N THR A 148 -16.13 -28.74 -5.85
CA THR A 148 -14.87 -28.01 -5.77
C THR A 148 -14.74 -27.35 -4.40
N THR A 149 -13.82 -27.86 -3.58
CA THR A 149 -13.54 -27.29 -2.26
C THR A 149 -12.41 -26.28 -2.36
N TRP A 150 -12.67 -25.04 -1.97
CA TRP A 150 -11.66 -23.98 -1.91
C TRP A 150 -11.14 -23.86 -0.48
N THR A 151 -9.83 -24.00 -0.30
CA THR A 151 -9.15 -23.91 1.01
C THR A 151 -8.13 -22.78 0.97
N PHE A 152 -8.36 -21.72 1.76
CA PHE A 152 -7.45 -20.58 1.88
C PHE A 152 -6.52 -20.79 3.06
N VAL A 153 -5.21 -20.73 2.81
CA VAL A 153 -4.19 -20.98 3.83
C VAL A 153 -3.18 -19.84 3.96
N ASP A 154 -2.69 -19.61 5.17
CA ASP A 154 -1.56 -18.72 5.40
C ASP A 154 -0.23 -19.36 4.98
N LYS A 155 0.87 -18.59 5.07
CA LYS A 155 2.23 -19.08 4.80
C LYS A 155 2.67 -20.27 5.67
N LYS A 156 2.03 -20.47 6.82
CA LYS A 156 2.31 -21.58 7.74
C LYS A 156 1.43 -22.81 7.46
N GLY A 157 0.52 -22.73 6.49
CA GLY A 157 -0.45 -23.77 6.17
C GLY A 157 -1.67 -23.79 7.07
N THR A 158 -1.90 -22.75 7.89
CA THR A 158 -3.09 -22.60 8.72
C THR A 158 -4.27 -22.23 7.83
N ILE A 159 -5.38 -22.97 7.96
CA ILE A 159 -6.62 -22.68 7.23
C ILE A 159 -7.21 -21.38 7.78
N LEU A 160 -7.45 -20.43 6.88
CA LEU A 160 -8.09 -19.15 7.18
C LEU A 160 -9.59 -19.21 6.88
N GLU A 161 -9.94 -19.80 5.73
CA GLU A 161 -11.31 -19.92 5.25
C GLU A 161 -11.40 -21.14 4.32
N GLN A 162 -12.56 -21.79 4.29
CA GLN A 162 -12.84 -22.90 3.41
C GLN A 162 -14.31 -22.85 3.00
N PHE A 163 -14.59 -23.02 1.70
CA PHE A 163 -15.96 -23.17 1.21
C PHE A 163 -16.01 -24.14 0.04
N THR A 164 -17.15 -24.82 -0.12
CA THR A 164 -17.38 -25.79 -1.19
C THR A 164 -18.30 -25.17 -2.23
N VAL A 165 -17.88 -25.20 -3.49
CA VAL A 165 -18.68 -24.82 -4.65
C VAL A 165 -19.06 -26.12 -5.35
N GLY A 166 -20.32 -26.51 -5.22
CA GLY A 166 -20.93 -27.70 -5.82
C GLY A 166 -22.28 -27.33 -6.42
N GLU A 167 -22.61 -28.01 -7.52
CA GLU A 167 -23.80 -27.90 -8.38
C GLU A 167 -25.04 -27.27 -7.72
N VAL A 168 -25.48 -26.12 -8.25
CA VAL A 168 -26.74 -25.40 -7.96
C VAL A 168 -27.09 -25.33 -6.47
N ALA A 169 -26.57 -24.30 -5.79
CA ALA A 169 -27.23 -23.79 -4.60
C ALA A 169 -28.58 -23.17 -5.00
N GLU A 170 -29.62 -24.00 -5.18
CA GLU A 170 -30.95 -23.58 -4.77
C GLU A 170 -30.81 -23.22 -3.29
N THR A 171 -30.81 -21.92 -3.02
CA THR A 171 -31.05 -21.36 -1.70
C THR A 171 -32.32 -21.99 -1.16
N ILE A 172 -32.18 -23.06 -0.37
CA ILE A 172 -33.20 -23.47 0.58
C ILE A 172 -33.25 -22.33 1.59
N ALA A 173 -34.16 -21.39 1.33
CA ALA A 173 -34.62 -20.42 2.29
C ALA A 173 -35.20 -21.21 3.46
N ASP A 174 -34.40 -21.40 4.50
CA ASP A 174 -34.87 -21.85 5.79
C ASP A 174 -35.57 -20.67 6.48
N GLU A 175 -36.71 -20.26 5.93
CA GLU A 175 -37.67 -19.42 6.63
C GLU A 175 -38.76 -20.33 7.20
N THR A 176 -38.47 -20.91 8.36
CA THR A 176 -39.53 -21.31 9.28
C THR A 176 -39.53 -20.36 10.48
N PRO A 177 -40.57 -19.54 10.65
CA PRO A 177 -41.03 -19.19 11.99
C PRO A 177 -42.30 -19.97 12.33
N GLN A 178 -42.24 -20.55 13.51
CA GLN A 178 -43.22 -21.39 14.17
C GLN A 178 -44.61 -20.73 14.31
N LYS A 179 -45.59 -21.63 14.39
CA LYS A 179 -47.01 -21.42 14.69
C LYS A 179 -47.25 -20.90 16.10
#